data_AF-A0A354UYP1-F1
#
_entry.id   AF-A0A354UYP1-F1
#
_cell.length_a   1.000
_cell.length_b   1.000
_cell.length_c   1.000
_cell.angle_alpha   90.00
_cell.angle_beta   90.00
_cell.angle_gamma   90.00
#
_symmetry.space_group_name_H-M   'P 1'
#
loop_
_entity.id
_entity.type
_entity.pdbx_description
1 polymer ?
#
loop_
_entity_poly.entity_id
_entity_poly.type
_entity_poly.pdbx_seq_one_letter_code
_entity_poly.pdbx_strand_id
1 'polypeptide(L)'
;MRKLAVVAILFTSTSVSAMAAPFCLQITGAAPMCMYADGNQCQQDANRQNGACIPNPAEMKMPSSRIGEYCMMLPIGFTHCGYADGNACARDALEQHGICAKSAGAIPPQVPDPFVPNAGR
;
A
#
# COMPACT_ATOMS: atom_id res chain seq x y z
N MET A 1 43.34 48.60 -2.45
CA MET A 1 43.16 47.24 -3.04
C MET A 1 42.11 46.49 -2.22
N ARG A 2 40.84 46.43 -2.67
CA ARG A 2 39.76 45.71 -1.98
C ARG A 2 39.59 44.34 -2.65
N LYS A 3 39.84 43.26 -1.92
CA LYS A 3 39.66 41.88 -2.37
C LYS A 3 38.15 41.56 -2.27
N LEU A 4 37.50 41.39 -3.42
CA LEU A 4 36.14 40.84 -3.49
C LEU A 4 36.22 39.32 -3.30
N ALA A 5 35.73 38.84 -2.16
CA ALA A 5 35.54 37.41 -1.93
C ALA A 5 34.24 36.98 -2.60
N VAL A 6 34.34 36.16 -3.65
CA VAL A 6 33.20 35.53 -4.32
C VAL A 6 32.78 34.33 -3.48
N VAL A 7 31.59 34.41 -2.88
CA VAL A 7 30.97 33.28 -2.17
C VAL A 7 30.26 32.41 -3.20
N ALA A 8 30.82 31.24 -3.47
CA ALA A 8 30.18 30.23 -4.30
C ALA A 8 29.04 29.56 -3.51
N ILE A 9 27.80 29.84 -3.91
CA ILE A 9 26.61 29.17 -3.36
C ILE A 9 26.51 27.80 -4.03
N LEU A 10 26.91 26.74 -3.31
CA LEU A 10 26.65 25.37 -3.74
C LEU A 10 25.15 25.07 -3.57
N PHE A 11 24.43 24.99 -4.70
CA PHE A 11 23.10 24.41 -4.76
C PHE A 11 23.19 22.89 -4.63
N THR A 12 23.10 22.39 -3.40
CA THR A 12 22.94 20.95 -3.14
C THR A 12 21.51 20.56 -3.49
N SER A 13 21.29 20.02 -4.69
CA SER A 13 20.06 19.35 -5.09
C SER A 13 19.91 18.07 -4.27
N THR A 14 19.14 18.14 -3.18
CA THR A 14 18.74 16.97 -2.41
C THR A 14 17.78 16.15 -3.28
N SER A 15 18.27 15.04 -3.80
CA SER A 15 17.44 14.03 -4.47
C SER A 15 16.37 13.57 -3.50
N VAL A 16 15.12 13.98 -3.72
CA VAL A 16 13.98 13.44 -2.98
C VAL A 16 13.87 11.99 -3.39
N SER A 17 14.28 11.07 -2.51
CA SER A 17 14.00 9.65 -2.69
C SER A 17 12.50 9.52 -2.95
N ALA A 18 12.13 9.03 -4.13
CA ALA A 18 10.76 8.71 -4.44
C ALA A 18 10.33 7.56 -3.51
N MET A 19 9.84 7.91 -2.32
CA MET A 19 9.19 6.95 -1.44
C MET A 19 7.92 6.53 -2.16
N ALA A 20 7.88 5.30 -2.64
CA ALA A 20 6.69 4.80 -3.30
C ALA A 20 5.58 4.79 -2.25
N ALA A 21 4.43 5.37 -2.60
CA ALA A 21 3.38 5.54 -1.61
C ALA A 21 2.73 4.17 -1.31
N PRO A 22 2.30 3.90 -0.07
CA PRO A 22 1.75 2.61 0.34
C PRO A 22 0.44 2.24 -0.35
N PHE A 23 -0.32 3.20 -0.89
CA PHE A 23 -1.61 2.94 -1.53
C PHE A 23 -1.67 3.46 -2.95
N CYS A 24 -2.34 2.70 -3.82
CA CYS A 24 -2.55 3.03 -5.22
C CYS A 24 -4.03 3.21 -5.54
N LEU A 25 -4.34 4.24 -6.30
CA LEU A 25 -5.64 4.40 -6.91
C LEU A 25 -5.69 3.58 -8.22
N GLN A 26 -6.61 2.65 -8.30
CA GLN A 26 -6.86 1.84 -9.48
C GLN A 26 -8.19 2.24 -10.14
N ILE A 27 -8.13 2.63 -11.41
CA ILE A 27 -9.31 2.98 -12.21
C ILE A 27 -9.33 2.04 -13.42
N THR A 28 -10.52 1.58 -13.81
CA THR A 28 -10.68 0.69 -14.96
C THR A 28 -10.06 1.30 -16.22
N GLY A 29 -9.17 0.55 -16.87
CA GLY A 29 -8.50 0.99 -18.11
C GLY A 29 -7.22 1.81 -17.90
N ALA A 30 -6.78 2.01 -16.66
CA ALA A 30 -5.52 2.70 -16.34
C ALA A 30 -4.60 1.83 -15.44
N ALA A 31 -3.30 2.10 -15.49
CA ALA A 31 -2.35 1.52 -14.55
C ALA A 31 -2.59 2.09 -13.13
N PRO A 32 -2.37 1.31 -12.06
CA PRO A 32 -2.51 1.81 -10.70
C PRO A 32 -1.56 2.99 -10.40
N MET A 33 -2.10 4.05 -9.78
CA MET A 33 -1.34 5.25 -9.42
C MET A 33 -1.01 5.25 -7.92
N CYS A 34 0.22 4.85 -7.59
CA CYS A 34 0.70 4.68 -6.21
C CYS A 34 1.25 5.99 -5.63
N MET A 35 0.35 6.91 -5.29
CA MET A 35 0.70 8.26 -4.80
C MET A 35 0.10 8.60 -3.42
N TYR A 36 -0.65 7.68 -2.81
CA TYR A 36 -1.34 7.96 -1.55
C TYR A 36 -0.59 7.38 -0.35
N ALA A 37 -0.19 8.27 0.56
CA ALA A 37 0.36 7.90 1.87
C ALA A 37 -0.73 7.45 2.85
N ASP A 38 -1.94 8.00 2.70
CA ASP A 38 -3.10 7.70 3.55
C ASP A 38 -4.14 6.91 2.74
N GLY A 39 -4.48 5.72 3.24
CA GLY A 39 -5.46 4.84 2.63
C GLY A 39 -6.88 5.42 2.61
N ASN A 40 -7.27 6.24 3.59
CA ASN A 40 -8.56 6.91 3.61
C ASN A 40 -8.67 7.95 2.49
N GLN A 41 -7.59 8.69 2.23
CA GLN A 41 -7.56 9.64 1.11
C GLN A 41 -7.67 8.91 -0.23
N CYS A 42 -6.91 7.82 -0.39
CA CYS A 42 -7.00 6.95 -1.55
C CYS A 42 -8.43 6.40 -1.75
N GLN A 43 -9.07 5.95 -0.67
CA GLN A 43 -10.44 5.43 -0.72
C GLN A 43 -11.45 6.52 -1.09
N GLN A 44 -11.30 7.74 -0.57
CA GLN A 44 -12.15 8.87 -0.96
C GLN A 44 -12.03 9.15 -2.47
N ASP A 45 -10.82 9.12 -3.02
CA ASP A 45 -10.57 9.39 -4.44
C ASP A 45 -11.05 8.25 -5.34
N ALA A 46 -10.88 7.01 -4.89
CA ALA A 46 -11.44 5.83 -5.52
C ALA A 46 -12.96 5.95 -5.63
N ASN A 47 -13.64 6.30 -4.53
CA ASN A 47 -15.10 6.50 -4.52
C ASN A 47 -15.53 7.62 -5.48
N ARG A 48 -14.78 8.73 -5.54
CA ARG A 48 -15.07 9.84 -6.47
C ARG A 48 -14.94 9.44 -7.94
N GLN A 49 -14.05 8.52 -8.26
CA GLN A 49 -13.68 8.16 -9.64
C GLN A 49 -14.22 6.79 -10.08
N ASN A 50 -15.11 6.17 -9.29
CA ASN A 50 -15.58 4.80 -9.50
C ASN A 50 -14.41 3.80 -9.67
N GLY A 51 -13.34 4.01 -8.90
CA GLY A 51 -12.16 3.15 -8.85
C GLY A 51 -12.10 2.32 -7.56
N ALA A 52 -10.95 1.69 -7.35
CA ALA A 52 -10.59 0.98 -6.15
C ALA A 52 -9.32 1.58 -5.53
N CYS A 53 -9.27 1.63 -4.21
CA CYS A 53 -8.00 1.83 -3.51
C CYS A 53 -7.39 0.46 -3.24
N ILE A 54 -6.14 0.25 -3.68
CA ILE A 54 -5.42 -1.00 -3.50
C ILE A 54 -4.08 -0.78 -2.78
N PRO A 55 -3.57 -1.79 -2.08
CA PRO A 55 -2.18 -1.81 -1.63
C PRO A 55 -1.16 -1.57 -2.75
N ASN A 56 -0.06 -0.88 -2.45
CA ASN A 56 1.10 -0.85 -3.33
C ASN A 56 1.91 -2.15 -3.16
N PRO A 57 1.99 -3.01 -4.19
CA PRO A 57 2.70 -4.29 -4.08
C PRO A 57 4.22 -4.13 -3.95
N ALA A 58 4.77 -2.97 -4.30
CA ALA A 58 6.20 -2.68 -4.11
C ALA A 58 6.55 -2.40 -2.64
N GLU A 59 5.58 -1.97 -1.84
CA GLU A 59 5.78 -1.55 -0.45
C GLU A 59 5.21 -2.55 0.55
N MET A 60 4.16 -3.29 0.18
CA MET A 60 3.50 -4.22 1.11
C MET A 60 4.11 -5.61 1.07
N LYS A 61 4.46 -6.10 2.26
CA LYS A 61 4.88 -7.50 2.47
C LYS A 61 3.68 -8.28 2.96
N MET A 62 3.20 -9.20 2.14
CA MET A 62 2.13 -10.11 2.52
C MET A 62 2.49 -11.53 2.07
N PRO A 63 2.05 -12.56 2.81
CA PRO A 63 2.15 -13.93 2.35
C PRO A 63 1.50 -14.11 0.98
N SER A 64 2.07 -14.97 0.14
CA SER A 64 1.43 -15.33 -1.13
C SER A 64 0.19 -16.21 -0.95
N SER A 65 0.11 -16.92 0.19
CA SER A 65 -1.08 -17.70 0.55
C SER A 65 -2.24 -16.77 0.88
N ARG A 66 -3.47 -17.15 0.52
CA ARG A 66 -4.71 -16.48 0.99
C ARG A 66 -5.46 -17.30 2.04
N ILE A 67 -4.85 -18.41 2.46
CA ILE A 67 -5.43 -19.36 3.41
C ILE A 67 -4.47 -19.45 4.60
N GLY A 68 -4.98 -19.05 5.76
CA GLY A 68 -4.23 -18.91 7.00
C GLY A 68 -5.17 -18.74 8.18
N GLU A 69 -4.64 -18.97 9.38
CA GLU A 69 -5.39 -18.81 10.63
C GLU A 69 -5.58 -17.34 11.03
N TYR A 70 -4.83 -16.42 10.42
CA TYR A 70 -4.87 -15.00 10.75
C TYR A 70 -5.03 -14.15 9.48
N CYS A 71 -5.78 -13.06 9.64
CA CYS A 71 -6.05 -12.08 8.61
C CYS A 71 -5.47 -10.72 9.00
N MET A 72 -4.74 -10.11 8.07
CA MET A 72 -4.39 -8.70 8.14
C MET A 72 -5.48 -7.89 7.44
N MET A 73 -5.97 -6.86 8.11
CA MET A 73 -6.95 -5.91 7.60
C MET A 73 -6.31 -4.53 7.53
N LEU A 74 -6.36 -3.90 6.37
CA LEU A 74 -5.86 -2.55 6.18
C LEU A 74 -6.98 -1.52 6.30
N PRO A 75 -6.68 -0.25 6.60
CA PRO A 75 -7.68 0.82 6.73
C PRO A 75 -8.57 1.01 5.48
N ILE A 76 -8.07 0.61 4.32
CA ILE A 76 -8.78 0.65 3.03
C ILE A 76 -9.83 -0.47 2.85
N GLY A 77 -10.13 -1.24 3.90
CA GLY A 77 -11.05 -2.38 3.83
C GLY A 77 -10.46 -3.63 3.16
N PHE A 78 -9.21 -3.58 2.71
CA PHE A 78 -8.51 -4.73 2.17
C PHE A 78 -8.21 -5.74 3.28
N THR A 79 -8.58 -7.00 3.06
CA THR A 79 -8.38 -8.11 4.01
C THR A 79 -7.59 -9.22 3.35
N HIS A 80 -6.52 -9.67 4.00
CA HIS A 80 -5.66 -10.76 3.53
C HIS A 80 -5.46 -11.82 4.62
N CYS A 81 -6.02 -13.01 4.38
CA CYS A 81 -6.04 -14.13 5.33
C CYS A 81 -4.96 -15.18 5.05
N GLY A 82 -3.73 -14.75 4.78
CA GLY A 82 -2.61 -15.63 4.41
C GLY A 82 -1.71 -16.08 5.55
N TYR A 83 -1.89 -15.55 6.76
CA TYR A 83 -0.94 -15.73 7.84
C TYR A 83 -1.21 -17.01 8.62
N ALA A 84 -0.20 -17.87 8.72
CA ALA A 84 -0.23 -19.04 9.61
C ALA A 84 0.14 -18.69 11.06
N ASP A 85 0.91 -17.62 11.28
CA ASP A 85 1.37 -17.16 12.59
C ASP A 85 0.80 -15.77 12.92
N GLY A 86 0.14 -15.67 14.07
CA GLY A 86 -0.43 -14.43 14.58
C GLY A 86 0.62 -13.37 14.91
N ASN A 87 1.84 -13.76 15.28
CA ASN A 87 2.91 -12.80 15.56
C ASN A 87 3.47 -12.17 14.28
N ALA A 88 3.62 -12.96 13.21
CA ALA A 88 3.97 -12.45 11.89
C ALA A 88 2.87 -11.48 11.39
N CYS A 89 1.61 -11.87 11.50
CA CYS A 89 0.47 -11.03 11.13
C CYS A 89 0.42 -9.72 11.92
N ALA A 90 0.62 -9.76 13.25
CA ALA A 90 0.60 -8.57 14.08
C ALA A 90 1.75 -7.60 13.74
N ARG A 91 2.94 -8.13 13.44
CA ARG A 91 4.10 -7.32 13.04
C ARG A 91 3.86 -6.61 11.72
N ASP A 92 3.46 -7.36 10.70
CA ASP A 92 3.22 -6.81 9.36
C ASP A 92 2.05 -5.82 9.37
N ALA A 93 1.00 -6.12 10.16
CA ALA A 93 -0.10 -5.19 10.39
C ALA A 93 0.38 -3.88 11.03
N LEU A 94 1.26 -3.93 12.03
CA LEU A 94 1.82 -2.72 12.64
C LEU A 94 2.67 -1.92 11.64
N GLU A 95 3.49 -2.59 10.84
CA GLU A 95 4.31 -1.95 9.80
C GLU A 95 3.44 -1.28 8.71
N GLN A 96 2.27 -1.85 8.42
CA GLN A 96 1.37 -1.41 7.35
C GLN A 96 0.14 -0.64 7.86
N HIS A 97 0.16 -0.20 9.13
CA HIS A 97 -0.95 0.50 9.80
C HIS A 97 -2.30 -0.23 9.73
N GLY A 98 -2.27 -1.55 9.69
CA GLY A 98 -3.42 -2.44 9.72
C GLY A 98 -3.70 -3.05 11.09
N ILE A 99 -4.63 -4.00 11.10
CA ILE A 99 -5.04 -4.78 12.26
C ILE A 99 -4.87 -6.26 11.91
N CYS A 100 -4.31 -7.04 12.84
CA CYS A 100 -4.31 -8.49 12.76
C CYS A 100 -5.46 -9.08 13.57
N ALA A 101 -6.21 -10.02 12.99
CA ALA A 101 -7.23 -10.78 13.69
C ALA A 101 -7.16 -12.27 13.33
N LYS A 102 -7.60 -13.14 14.24
CA LYS A 102 -7.79 -14.56 13.94
C LYS A 102 -8.94 -14.71 12.92
N SER A 103 -8.75 -15.54 11.90
CA SER A 103 -9.78 -15.82 10.92
C SER A 103 -10.95 -16.54 11.60
N ALA A 104 -12.18 -16.15 11.27
CA ALA A 104 -13.38 -16.78 11.82
C ALA A 104 -13.64 -18.19 11.23
N GLY A 105 -12.68 -18.78 10.49
CA GLY A 105 -12.85 -19.99 9.70
C GLY A 105 -13.69 -19.82 8.42
N ALA A 106 -14.39 -18.68 8.26
CA ALA A 106 -15.04 -18.30 7.02
C ALA A 106 -14.05 -17.48 6.17
N ILE A 107 -13.72 -17.99 4.98
CA ILE A 107 -12.97 -17.26 3.97
C ILE A 107 -13.83 -16.03 3.62
N PRO A 108 -13.39 -14.77 3.85
CA PRO A 108 -14.12 -13.61 3.37
C PRO A 108 -14.34 -13.76 1.86
N PRO A 109 -15.45 -13.25 1.28
CA PRO A 109 -15.69 -13.31 -0.16
C PRO A 109 -14.42 -12.89 -0.88
N GLN A 110 -13.88 -13.78 -1.72
CA GLN A 110 -12.59 -13.56 -2.36
C GLN A 110 -12.69 -12.29 -3.21
N VAL A 111 -12.12 -11.19 -2.71
CA VAL A 111 -11.89 -10.03 -3.56
C VAL A 111 -10.85 -10.48 -4.58
N PRO A 112 -11.13 -10.35 -5.89
CA PRO A 112 -10.18 -10.65 -6.95
C PRO A 112 -8.77 -10.15 -6.59
N ASP A 113 -7.77 -10.99 -6.78
CA ASP A 113 -6.38 -10.60 -6.59
C ASP A 113 -6.05 -9.39 -7.49
N PRO A 114 -5.85 -8.18 -6.93
CA PRO A 114 -5.59 -7.01 -7.77
C PRO A 114 -4.23 -7.08 -8.47
N PHE A 115 -3.37 -8.04 -8.09
CA PHE A 115 -2.03 -8.26 -8.64
C PHE A 115 -1.95 -9.42 -9.63
N VAL A 116 -3.05 -10.17 -9.82
CA VAL A 116 -3.13 -11.15 -10.90
C VAL A 116 -3.66 -10.44 -12.14
N PRO A 117 -2.94 -10.45 -13.29
CA PRO A 117 -3.31 -9.71 -14.49
C PRO A 117 -4.68 -10.05 -15.12
N ASN A 118 -5.47 -10.98 -14.56
CA ASN A 118 -6.72 -11.49 -15.12
C ASN A 118 -7.82 -11.78 -14.08
N ALA A 119 -7.79 -11.21 -12.87
CA ALA A 119 -8.71 -11.60 -11.80
C ALA A 119 -10.20 -11.20 -11.99
N GLY A 120 -10.58 -10.67 -13.15
CA GLY A 120 -11.94 -10.15 -13.42
C GLY A 120 -12.55 -10.56 -14.77
N ARG A 121 -12.25 -11.76 -15.28
CA ARG A 121 -13.03 -12.36 -16.39
C ARG A 121 -13.92 -13.49 -15.89
#